data_AF-R1EIH7-F1
#
_entry.id   AF-R1EIH7-F1
#
_cell.length_a   1.000
_cell.length_b   1.000
_cell.length_c   1.000
_cell.angle_alpha   90.00
_cell.angle_beta   90.00
_cell.angle_gamma   90.00
#
_symmetry.space_group_name_H-M   'P 1'
#
loop_
_entity.id
_entity.type
_entity.pdbx_description
1 polymer ?
#
loop_
_entity_poly.entity_id
_entity_poly.type
_entity_poly.pdbx_seq_one_letter_code
_entity_poly.pdbx_strand_id
1 'polypeptide(L)'
;MASKSTPFPDAPIIAVILKEYDERDFDSSSDALAEWLNKRWRKSGYQIDAEVVHQVLLCNGRQALAAQGDSKEGVFSRNFADF
;
A
#
# COMPACT_ATOMS: atom_id res chain seq x y z
N MET A 1 -0.76 -17.19 15.70
CA MET A 1 -1.18 -16.39 14.53
C MET A 1 0.06 -15.65 14.06
N ALA A 2 0.65 -16.07 12.94
CA ALA A 2 1.90 -15.48 12.46
C ALA A 2 1.58 -14.11 11.86
N SER A 3 1.93 -13.04 12.58
CA SER A 3 2.03 -11.70 12.02
C SER A 3 3.07 -11.80 10.91
N LYS A 4 2.60 -11.93 9.66
CA LYS A 4 3.46 -11.91 8.48
C LYS A 4 4.09 -10.52 8.48
N SER A 5 5.28 -10.38 9.05
CA SER A 5 6.06 -9.17 8.94
C SER A 5 6.51 -9.12 7.49
N THR A 6 5.63 -8.60 6.64
CA THR A 6 5.92 -8.35 5.24
C THR A 6 7.06 -7.35 5.21
N PRO A 7 8.26 -7.73 4.72
CA PRO A 7 9.36 -6.81 4.67
C PRO A 7 8.95 -5.63 3.82
N PHE A 8 9.20 -4.42 4.33
CA PHE A 8 8.99 -3.19 3.57
C PHE A 8 9.72 -3.32 2.23
N PRO A 9 9.05 -3.05 1.10
CA PRO A 9 9.64 -3.25 -0.21
C PRO A 9 10.83 -2.31 -0.40
N ASP A 10 11.82 -2.74 -1.19
CA ASP A 10 13.00 -1.94 -1.49
C ASP A 10 12.63 -0.54 -2.00
N ALA A 11 13.46 0.46 -1.69
CA ALA A 11 13.29 1.85 -2.15
C ALA A 11 12.94 2.01 -3.65
N PRO A 12 13.57 1.29 -4.60
CA PRO A 12 13.15 1.33 -6.01
C PRO A 12 11.71 0.86 -6.24
N ILE A 13 11.24 -0.13 -5.50
CA ILE A 13 9.86 -0.63 -5.59
C ILE A 13 8.90 0.42 -5.05
N ILE A 14 9.23 1.05 -3.91
CA ILE A 14 8.45 2.17 -3.35
C ILE A 14 8.31 3.30 -4.38
N ALA A 15 9.39 3.69 -5.04
CA ALA A 15 9.37 4.73 -6.07
C ALA A 15 8.45 4.36 -7.25
N VAL A 16 8.44 3.09 -7.67
CA VAL A 16 7.53 2.61 -8.73
C VAL A 16 6.07 2.65 -8.27
N ILE A 17 5.78 2.23 -7.03
CA ILE A 17 4.43 2.28 -6.46
C ILE A 17 3.90 3.72 -6.47
N LEU A 18 4.69 4.66 -5.96
CA LEU A 18 4.30 6.08 -5.88
C LEU A 18 4.15 6.70 -7.27
N LYS A 19 5.08 6.42 -8.18
CA LYS A 19 5.03 6.92 -9.55
C LYS A 19 3.78 6.44 -10.28
N GLU A 20 3.51 5.14 -10.26
CA GLU A 20 2.36 4.59 -10.98
C GLU A 20 1.04 4.99 -10.32
N TYR A 21 0.99 5.20 -9.00
CA TYR A 21 -0.17 5.76 -8.32
C TYR A 21 -0.45 7.23 -8.70
N ASP A 22 0.59 8.01 -9.00
CA ASP A 22 0.45 9.41 -9.41
C ASP A 22 0.14 9.52 -10.92
N GLU A 23 0.72 8.63 -11.75
CA GLU A 23 0.47 8.59 -13.20
C GLU A 23 -0.89 7.97 -13.57
N ARG A 24 -1.47 7.13 -12.70
CA ARG A 24 -2.73 6.45 -12.95
C ARG A 24 -3.72 6.73 -11.83
N ASP A 25 -4.89 7.18 -12.22
CA ASP A 25 -5.99 7.38 -11.29
C ASP A 25 -6.62 6.02 -10.93
N PHE A 26 -6.19 5.44 -9.80
CA PHE A 26 -6.74 4.21 -9.24
C PHE A 26 -7.94 4.45 -8.33
N ASP A 27 -8.59 5.63 -8.42
CA ASP A 27 -9.69 6.05 -7.53
C ASP A 27 -9.32 5.90 -6.05
N SER A 28 -8.06 6.22 -5.72
CA SER A 28 -7.47 6.03 -4.39
C SER A 28 -7.48 4.60 -3.83
N SER A 29 -7.74 3.56 -4.62
CA SER A 29 -7.78 2.18 -4.14
C SER A 29 -6.41 1.51 -4.13
N SER A 30 -5.91 1.14 -2.96
CA SER A 30 -4.64 0.39 -2.83
C SER A 30 -4.74 -1.05 -3.36
N ASP A 31 -5.94 -1.64 -3.37
CA ASP A 31 -6.19 -2.98 -3.88
C ASP A 31 -6.04 -3.06 -5.41
N ALA A 32 -6.65 -2.10 -6.12
CA ALA A 32 -6.56 -1.99 -7.57
C ALA A 32 -5.11 -1.77 -8.04
N LEU A 33 -4.37 -0.94 -7.29
CA LEU A 33 -2.93 -0.73 -7.54
C LEU A 33 -2.13 -2.02 -7.30
N ALA A 34 -2.40 -2.75 -6.21
CA ALA A 34 -1.70 -4.01 -5.92
C ALA A 34 -1.98 -5.08 -6.97
N GLU A 35 -3.23 -5.27 -7.39
CA GLU A 35 -3.59 -6.16 -8.49
C GLU A 35 -2.86 -5.80 -9.79
N TRP A 36 -2.80 -4.52 -10.11
CA TRP A 36 -2.13 -4.04 -11.31
C TRP A 36 -0.61 -4.26 -11.23
N LEU A 37 0.01 -3.97 -10.08
CA LEU A 37 1.43 -4.24 -9.83
C LEU A 37 1.73 -5.74 -9.93
N ASN A 38 0.90 -6.59 -9.34
CA ASN A 38 1.01 -8.04 -9.44
C ASN A 38 0.90 -8.53 -10.89
N LYS A 39 -0.01 -7.98 -11.69
CA LYS A 39 -0.12 -8.31 -13.13
C LYS A 39 1.14 -7.90 -13.90
N ARG A 40 1.72 -6.74 -13.58
CA ARG A 40 2.96 -6.24 -14.21
C ARG A 40 4.18 -7.07 -13.79
N TRP A 41 4.30 -7.38 -12.50
CA TRP A 41 5.40 -8.12 -11.91
C TRP A 41 5.26 -9.64 -12.01
N ARG A 42 4.13 -10.14 -12.52
CA ARG A 42 3.94 -11.56 -12.83
C ARG A 42 5.05 -12.14 -13.71
N LYS A 43 5.61 -11.34 -14.64
CA LYS A 43 6.74 -11.74 -15.48
C LYS A 43 8.08 -11.79 -14.72
N SER A 44 8.21 -11.02 -13.65
CA SER A 44 9.40 -10.98 -12.78
C SER A 44 9.31 -11.98 -11.62
N GLY A 45 8.14 -12.59 -11.38
CA GLY A 45 7.90 -13.48 -10.24
C GLY A 45 7.75 -12.75 -8.91
N TYR A 46 7.64 -11.42 -8.93
CA TYR A 46 7.48 -10.60 -7.72
C TYR A 46 5.98 -10.35 -7.48
N GLN A 47 5.57 -10.50 -6.22
CA GLN A 47 4.19 -10.28 -5.79
C GLN A 47 4.18 -9.34 -4.58
N ILE A 48 3.20 -8.44 -4.54
CA ILE A 48 3.00 -7.51 -3.45
C ILE A 48 1.57 -7.60 -2.93
N ASP A 49 1.42 -7.54 -1.61
CA ASP A 49 0.13 -7.46 -0.95
C ASP A 49 -0.43 -6.03 -0.98
N ALA A 50 -1.75 -5.90 -1.06
CA ALA A 50 -2.44 -4.61 -1.00
C ALA A 50 -2.17 -3.87 0.31
N GLU A 51 -1.99 -4.60 1.42
CA GLU A 51 -1.61 -4.03 2.72
C GLU A 51 -0.25 -3.33 2.68
N VAL A 52 0.73 -3.92 1.99
CA VAL A 52 2.07 -3.32 1.83
C VAL A 52 1.98 -2.06 0.98
N VAL A 53 1.23 -2.11 -0.13
CA VAL A 53 0.98 -0.94 -0.98
C VAL A 53 0.31 0.18 -0.18
N HIS A 54 -0.68 -0.17 0.64
CA HIS A 54 -1.38 0.77 1.51
C HIS A 54 -0.44 1.40 2.55
N GLN A 55 0.40 0.61 3.22
CA GLN A 55 1.40 1.13 4.16
C GLN A 55 2.42 2.05 3.48
N VAL A 56 2.88 1.72 2.27
CA VAL A 56 3.79 2.56 1.50
C VAL A 56 3.12 3.90 1.15
N LEU A 57 1.88 3.88 0.72
CA LEU A 57 1.11 5.10 0.41
C LEU A 57 0.92 5.96 1.66
N LEU A 58 0.48 5.37 2.78
CA LEU A 58 0.34 6.05 4.08
C LEU A 58 1.65 6.66 4.56
N CYS A 59 2.74 5.90 4.52
CA CYS A 59 4.06 6.34 4.98
C CYS A 59 4.59 7.53 4.15
N ASN A 60 4.16 7.63 2.89
CA ASN A 60 4.49 8.73 1.99
C ASN A 60 3.41 9.83 1.94
N GLY A 61 2.41 9.80 2.83
CA GLY A 61 1.38 10.84 2.94
C GLY A 61 0.29 10.80 1.87
N ARG A 62 0.14 9.69 1.14
CA ARG A 62 -0.94 9.49 0.17
C ARG A 62 -2.14 8.84 0.86
N GLN A 63 -3.33 9.40 0.63
CA GLN A 63 -4.59 8.84 1.13
C GLN A 63 -5.04 7.75 0.16
N ALA A 64 -4.73 6.49 0.48
CA ALA A 64 -5.29 5.34 -0.20
C ALA A 64 -6.39 4.72 0.66
N LEU A 65 -7.52 4.37 0.07
CA LEU A 65 -8.55 3.55 0.68
C LEU A 65 -8.08 2.10 0.59
N ALA A 66 -7.76 1.49 1.73
CA ALA A 66 -7.74 0.03 1.82
C ALA A 66 -9.16 -0.43 1.53
N ALA A 67 -9.34 -1.37 0.60
CA ALA A 67 -10.64 -1.97 0.37
C ALA A 67 -11.13 -2.49 1.73
N GLN A 68 -12.12 -1.80 2.28
CA GLN A 68 -12.75 -2.08 3.56
C GLN A 68 -13.53 -3.38 3.40
N GLY A 69 -12.84 -4.51 3.52
CA GLY A 69 -13.48 -5.78 3.83
C GLY A 69 -13.97 -5.70 5.27
N ASP A 70 -15.17 -5.15 5.44
CA ASP A 70 -16.01 -5.18 6.64
C ASP A 70 -15.25 -5.38 7.97
N SER A 71 -14.64 -4.32 8.47
CA SER A 71 -14.23 -4.25 9.87
C SER A 71 -14.47 -2.84 10.35
N LYS A 72 -15.50 -2.74 11.18
CA LYS A 72 -15.71 -1.69 12.17
C LYS A 72 -14.41 -1.47 12.95
N GLU A 73 -14.34 -0.37 13.69
CA GLU A 73 -13.21 0.09 14.51
C GLU A 73 -12.28 1.07 13.77
N GLY A 74 -12.77 2.30 13.57
CA GLY A 74 -11.89 3.43 13.35
C GLY A 74 -11.17 3.79 14.64
N VAL A 75 -9.84 3.77 14.66
CA VAL A 75 -8.98 4.60 15.52
C VAL A 75 -7.62 4.76 14.84
N PHE A 76 -7.48 5.72 13.92
CA PHE A 76 -6.16 6.28 13.63
C PHE A 76 -5.81 7.25 14.76
N SER A 77 -5.31 6.71 15.87
CA SER A 77 -4.67 7.51 16.92
C SER A 77 -3.37 8.06 16.37
N ARG A 78 -3.45 9.26 15.79
CA ARG A 78 -2.30 10.11 15.54
C ARG A 78 -1.81 10.66 16.88
N ASN A 79 -0.90 9.92 17.51
CA ASN A 79 0.00 10.48 18.52
C ASN A 79 1.43 10.39 17.98
N PHE A 80 1.77 11.35 17.11
CA PHE A 80 3.15 11.69 16.83
C PHE A 80 3.54 12.83 17.77
N ALA A 81 4.28 12.47 18.83
CA ALA A 81 5.16 13.24 19.71
C ALA A 81 4.93 14.77 19.90
N ASP A 82 4.71 15.15 21.17
CA ASP A 82 5.50 16.13 21.96
C ASP A 82 6.07 17.36 21.22
N PHE A 83 5.45 18.53 21.44
CA PHE A 83 6.12 19.83 21.66
C PHE A 83 5.13 20.84 22.26
#